data_AF-A0A929PG02-F1
#
_entry.id   AF-A0A929PG02-F1
#
_cell.length_a   1.000
_cell.length_b   1.000
_cell.length_c   1.000
_cell.angle_alpha   90.00
_cell.angle_beta   90.00
_cell.angle_gamma   90.00
#
_symmetry.space_group_name_H-M   'P 1'
#
loop_
_entity.id
_entity.type
_entity.pdbx_description
1 polymer ?
#
loop_
_entity_poly.entity_id
_entity_poly.type
_entity_poly.pdbx_seq_one_letter_code
_entity_poly.pdbx_strand_id
1 'polypeptide(L)'
;MTTLKNVQPLSAEKLFDLLKTEFASYIDSKLNTNLSVEFAHVYNVINISFPEIIEGTMFTLIVNDDEIVLSNNSPNTEYNTELLEQHLSEFLNEKCS
;
A
#
# COMPACT_ATOMS: atom_id res chain seq x y z
N MET A 1 -9.17 -3.58 -8.04
CA MET A 1 -9.66 -3.27 -6.67
C MET A 1 -9.66 -4.58 -5.91
N THR A 2 -8.88 -4.63 -4.84
CA THR A 2 -8.64 -5.84 -4.04
C THR A 2 -9.10 -5.55 -2.62
N THR A 3 -10.01 -6.38 -2.09
CA THR A 3 -10.54 -6.22 -0.73
C THR A 3 -9.93 -7.28 0.17
N LEU A 4 -9.28 -6.84 1.25
CA LEU A 4 -8.67 -7.68 2.28
C LEU A 4 -9.51 -7.61 3.56
N LYS A 5 -9.69 -8.74 4.24
CA LYS A 5 -10.33 -8.76 5.56
C LYS A 5 -9.34 -8.28 6.61
N ASN A 6 -9.76 -7.35 7.46
CA ASN A 6 -8.96 -6.86 8.58
C ASN A 6 -9.17 -7.77 9.80
N VAL A 7 -8.65 -9.00 9.71
CA VAL A 7 -8.89 -10.05 10.73
C VAL A 7 -8.27 -9.68 12.08
N GLN A 8 -7.13 -8.99 12.03
CA GLN A 8 -6.55 -8.29 13.16
C GLN A 8 -6.82 -6.79 13.01
N PRO A 9 -7.55 -6.13 13.93
CA PRO A 9 -7.96 -4.73 13.78
C PRO A 9 -6.74 -3.80 13.78
N LEU A 10 -6.16 -3.61 12.61
CA LEU A 10 -5.05 -2.71 12.35
C LEU A 10 -5.63 -1.34 12.05
N SER A 11 -5.37 -0.40 12.95
CA SER A 11 -5.68 1.00 12.72
C SER A 11 -4.87 1.53 11.54
N ALA A 12 -5.46 2.45 10.77
CA ALA A 12 -4.82 3.07 9.62
C ALA A 12 -3.46 3.71 9.95
N GLU A 13 -3.31 4.26 11.16
CA GLU A 13 -2.04 4.81 11.66
C GLU A 13 -0.93 3.75 11.78
N LYS A 14 -1.26 2.58 12.32
CA LYS A 14 -0.30 1.48 12.44
C LYS A 14 0.06 0.92 11.07
N LEU A 15 -0.93 0.79 10.18
CA LEU A 15 -0.69 0.33 8.83
C LEU A 15 0.19 1.31 8.06
N PHE A 16 -0.05 2.61 8.22
CA PHE A 16 0.79 3.66 7.66
C PHE A 16 2.24 3.57 8.15
N ASP A 17 2.45 3.41 9.45
CA ASP A 17 3.79 3.29 10.03
C ASP A 17 4.53 2.06 9.48
N LEU A 18 3.85 0.91 9.40
CA LEU A 18 4.37 -0.32 8.79
C LEU A 18 4.71 -0.14 7.30
N LEU A 19 3.86 0.57 6.55
CA LEU A 19 4.10 0.81 5.13
C LEU A 19 5.31 1.73 4.92
N LYS A 20 5.44 2.78 5.72
CA LYS A 20 6.54 3.74 5.61
C LYS A 20 7.89 3.17 6.11
N THR A 21 7.87 2.18 7.00
CA THR A 21 9.08 1.61 7.59
C THR A 21 9.42 0.27 6.96
N GLU A 22 8.63 -0.77 7.26
CA GLU A 22 8.89 -2.14 6.84
C GLU A 22 8.68 -2.33 5.34
N PHE A 23 7.53 -1.90 4.80
CA PHE A 23 7.25 -2.08 3.38
C PHE A 23 8.17 -1.21 2.51
N ALA A 24 8.45 0.03 2.93
CA ALA A 24 9.45 0.88 2.26
C ALA A 24 10.82 0.20 2.19
N SER A 25 11.29 -0.37 3.30
CA SER A 25 12.57 -1.09 3.34
C SER A 25 12.54 -2.37 2.51
N TYR A 26 11.40 -3.08 2.49
CA TYR A 26 11.20 -4.27 1.67
C TYR A 26 11.29 -3.95 0.19
N ILE A 27 10.59 -2.91 -0.27
CA ILE A 27 10.57 -2.50 -1.67
C ILE A 27 11.92 -1.90 -2.08
N ASP A 28 12.55 -1.09 -1.25
CA ASP A 28 13.92 -0.62 -1.48
C ASP A 28 14.89 -1.80 -1.69
N SER A 29 14.84 -2.80 -0.81
CA SER A 29 15.71 -3.98 -0.94
C SER A 29 15.38 -4.89 -2.14
N LYS A 30 14.14 -4.92 -2.63
CA LYS A 30 13.69 -5.83 -3.69
C LYS A 30 13.71 -5.21 -5.08
N LEU A 31 13.29 -3.96 -5.18
CA LEU A 31 13.07 -3.24 -6.42
C LEU A 31 14.02 -2.04 -6.57
N ASN A 32 14.75 -1.68 -5.51
CA ASN A 32 15.65 -0.52 -5.49
C ASN A 32 14.92 0.78 -5.88
N THR A 33 13.69 0.93 -5.37
CA THR A 33 12.81 2.07 -5.63
C THR A 33 12.40 2.74 -4.32
N ASN A 34 12.33 4.06 -4.32
CA ASN A 34 11.81 4.84 -3.21
C ASN A 34 10.28 4.80 -3.18
N LEU A 35 9.76 4.37 -2.04
CA LEU A 35 8.33 4.39 -1.72
C LEU A 35 8.00 5.70 -1.00
N SER A 36 7.03 6.45 -1.53
CA SER A 36 6.40 7.56 -0.80
C SER A 36 5.04 7.11 -0.28
N VAL A 37 4.78 7.35 1.00
CA VAL A 37 3.52 7.01 1.66
C VAL A 37 2.94 8.27 2.29
N GLU A 38 1.70 8.57 1.97
CA GLU A 38 0.94 9.69 2.52
C GLU A 38 -0.30 9.17 3.23
N PHE A 39 -0.55 9.66 4.45
CA PHE A 39 -1.71 9.24 5.23
C PHE A 39 -2.71 10.38 5.44
N ALA A 40 -3.90 10.20 4.87
CA ALA A 40 -5.05 11.07 5.05
C ALA A 40 -5.91 10.57 6.22
N HIS A 41 -5.53 10.99 7.43
CA HIS A 41 -6.17 10.62 8.70
C HIS A 41 -7.70 10.82 8.72
N VAL A 42 -8.22 11.87 8.05
CA VAL A 42 -9.66 12.20 8.04
C VAL A 42 -10.52 11.10 7.41
N TYR A 43 -9.96 10.34 6.47
CA TYR A 43 -10.67 9.31 5.72
C TYR A 43 -10.12 7.90 5.96
N ASN A 44 -9.13 7.74 6.85
CA ASN A 44 -8.37 6.50 7.01
C ASN A 44 -7.80 5.99 5.67
N VAL A 45 -7.37 6.92 4.81
CA VAL A 45 -6.85 6.62 3.47
C VAL A 45 -5.34 6.74 3.46
N ILE A 46 -4.65 5.71 2.97
CA ILE A 46 -3.21 5.71 2.77
C ILE A 46 -2.94 5.69 1.27
N ASN A 47 -2.24 6.71 0.78
CA ASN A 47 -1.80 6.81 -0.60
C ASN A 47 -0.34 6.39 -0.69
N ILE A 48 -0.06 5.49 -1.63
CA ILE A 48 1.28 5.00 -1.93
C ILE A 48 1.64 5.47 -3.33
N SER A 49 2.78 6.14 -3.42
CA SER A 49 3.30 6.74 -4.64
C SER A 49 4.73 6.28 -4.85
N PHE A 50 5.09 5.99 -6.09
CA PHE A 50 6.45 5.62 -6.47
C PHE A 50 6.98 6.66 -7.43
N PRO A 51 7.62 7.73 -6.94
CA PRO A 51 8.06 8.85 -7.79
C PRO A 51 9.05 8.43 -8.87
N GLU A 52 9.76 7.31 -8.68
CA GLU A 52 10.67 6.75 -9.68
C GLU A 52 9.95 5.98 -10.80
N ILE A 53 8.68 5.62 -10.58
CA ILE A 53 7.87 4.81 -11.52
C ILE A 53 6.82 5.68 -12.20
N ILE A 54 6.01 6.42 -11.42
CA ILE A 54 4.92 7.27 -11.91
C ILE A 54 4.90 8.60 -11.15
N GLU A 55 4.53 9.68 -11.84
CA GLU A 55 4.10 10.91 -11.17
C GLU A 55 2.67 10.73 -10.66
N GLY A 56 2.52 10.57 -9.34
CA GLY A 56 1.23 10.50 -8.65
C GLY A 56 1.07 9.26 -7.76
N THR A 57 -0.14 9.12 -7.20
CA THR A 57 -0.50 7.97 -6.36
C THR A 57 -0.71 6.73 -7.21
N MET A 58 0.09 5.70 -6.94
CA MET A 58 0.02 4.40 -7.62
C MET A 58 -1.04 3.51 -6.97
N PHE A 59 -1.05 3.45 -5.63
CA PHE A 59 -2.03 2.69 -4.88
C PHE A 59 -2.69 3.53 -3.80
N THR A 60 -3.98 3.29 -3.56
CA THR A 60 -4.74 3.88 -2.47
C THR A 60 -5.31 2.76 -1.62
N LEU A 61 -5.00 2.76 -0.33
CA LEU A 61 -5.63 1.90 0.66
C LEU A 61 -6.66 2.68 1.44
N ILE A 62 -7.83 2.09 1.63
CA ILE A 62 -8.88 2.60 2.50
C ILE A 62 -9.02 1.61 3.64
N VAL A 63 -8.69 2.02 4.86
CA VAL A 63 -8.73 1.17 6.05
C VAL A 63 -10.04 1.43 6.79
N ASN A 64 -10.88 0.40 6.85
CA ASN A 64 -12.09 0.37 7.66
C ASN A 64 -11.90 -0.57 8.86
N ASP A 65 -12.84 -0.57 9.80
CA ASP A 65 -12.80 -1.45 10.98
C ASP A 65 -12.64 -2.93 10.59
N ASP A 66 -13.42 -3.42 9.61
CA ASP A 66 -13.46 -4.84 9.22
C ASP A 66 -12.73 -5.18 7.91
N GLU A 67 -12.38 -4.17 7.09
CA GLU A 67 -11.82 -4.41 5.76
C GLU A 67 -10.83 -3.33 5.32
N ILE A 68 -9.87 -3.74 4.50
CA ILE A 68 -8.92 -2.86 3.83
C ILE A 68 -9.16 -2.97 2.33
N VAL A 69 -9.48 -1.84 1.71
CA VAL A 69 -9.72 -1.77 0.26
C VAL A 69 -8.49 -1.19 -0.42
N LEU A 70 -7.83 -2.00 -1.25
CA LEU A 70 -6.71 -1.61 -2.09
C LEU A 70 -7.21 -1.25 -3.50
N SER A 71 -6.95 -0.01 -3.91
CA SER A 71 -7.23 0.50 -5.25
C SER A 71 -5.93 0.80 -5.97
N ASN A 72 -5.78 0.25 -7.17
CA ASN A 72 -4.70 0.56 -8.09
C ASN A 72 -5.14 1.73 -8.96
N ASN A 73 -4.44 2.85 -8.86
CA ASN A 73 -4.72 4.08 -9.61
C ASN A 73 -3.75 4.27 -10.78
N SER A 74 -2.83 3.32 -11.00
CA SER A 74 -1.82 3.42 -12.06
C SER A 74 -2.48 3.15 -13.42
N PRO A 75 -2.48 4.13 -14.36
CA PRO A 75 -3.09 3.94 -15.66
C PRO A 75 -2.14 3.14 -16.57
N ASN A 76 -2.27 1.81 -16.60
CA ASN A 76 -1.59 0.94 -17.57
C ASN A 76 -0.08 1.18 -17.71
N THR A 77 0.64 1.31 -16.60
CA THR A 77 2.09 1.45 -16.64
C THR A 77 2.75 0.10 -16.92
N GLU A 78 3.57 0.04 -17.99
CA GLU A 78 4.43 -1.10 -18.39
C GLU A 78 5.42 -1.56 -17.31
N TYR A 79 5.56 -0.78 -16.24
CA TYR A 79 6.27 -1.21 -15.05
C TYR A 79 5.53 -2.37 -14.38
N ASN A 80 6.23 -3.23 -13.63
CA ASN A 80 5.68 -4.41 -12.94
C ASN A 80 4.71 -4.03 -11.80
N THR A 81 3.66 -3.29 -12.13
CA THR A 81 2.57 -2.80 -11.30
C THR A 81 1.85 -3.97 -10.65
N GLU A 82 1.70 -5.07 -11.40
CA GLU A 82 1.15 -6.34 -10.91
C GLU A 82 2.03 -6.97 -9.81
N LEU A 83 3.36 -6.96 -9.97
CA LEU A 83 4.28 -7.49 -8.97
C LEU A 83 4.27 -6.64 -7.70
N LEU A 84 4.21 -5.30 -7.84
CA LEU A 84 4.07 -4.37 -6.72
C LEU A 84 2.75 -4.57 -5.98
N GLU A 85 1.65 -4.72 -6.71
CA GLU A 85 0.34 -5.01 -6.14
C GLU A 85 0.35 -6.35 -5.40
N GLN A 86 1.03 -7.36 -5.95
CA GLN A 86 1.21 -8.65 -5.31
C GLN A 86 2.01 -8.52 -4.00
N HIS A 87 3.18 -7.88 -4.02
CA HIS A 87 3.99 -7.65 -2.82
C HIS A 87 3.23 -6.88 -1.74
N LEU A 88 2.48 -5.86 -2.13
CA LEU A 88 1.65 -5.09 -1.22
C LEU A 88 0.52 -5.96 -0.64
N SER A 89 -0.18 -6.72 -1.47
CA SER A 89 -1.25 -7.62 -1.04
C SER A 89 -0.74 -8.73 -0.12
N GLU A 90 0.43 -9.30 -0.39
CA GLU A 90 1.09 -10.29 0.48
C GLU A 90 1.47 -9.67 1.82
N PHE A 91 2.10 -8.49 1.82
CA PHE A 91 2.43 -7.76 3.05
C PHE A 91 1.18 -7.44 3.89
N LEU A 92 0.11 -6.96 3.24
CA LEU A 92 -1.16 -6.68 3.92
C LEU A 92 -1.78 -7.95 4.50
N ASN A 93 -1.78 -9.07 3.77
CA ASN A 93 -2.25 -10.35 4.30
C ASN A 93 -1.41 -10.79 5.50
N GLU A 94 -0.08 -10.71 5.44
CA GLU A 94 0.77 -11.09 6.57
C GLU A 94 0.52 -10.25 7.84
N LYS A 95 0.17 -8.97 7.69
CA LYS A 95 -0.11 -8.09 8.83
C LYS A 95 -1.54 -8.18 9.33
N CYS A 96 -2.51 -8.45 8.45
CA CYS A 96 -3.93 -8.42 8.78
C CYS A 96 -4.54 -9.81 9.04
N SER A 97 -3.80 -10.90 8.78
CA SER A 97 -4.24 -12.29 8.97
C SER A 97 -3.93 -12.88 10.34
#